data_AF-A0A7S4KVW7-F1
#
_entry.id   AF-A0A7S4KVW7-F1
#
_cell.length_a   1.000
_cell.length_b   1.000
_cell.length_c   1.000
_cell.angle_alpha   90.00
_cell.angle_beta   90.00
_cell.angle_gamma   90.00
#
_symmetry.space_group_name_H-M   'P 1'
#
loop_
_entity.id
_entity.type
_entity.pdbx_description
1 polymer ?
#
loop_
_entity_poly.entity_id
_entity_poly.type
_entity_poly.pdbx_seq_one_letter_code
_entity_poly.pdbx_strand_id
1 'polypeptide(L)'
;MSKNKLSGSLSLNFQAESLVQLYLHKNSFSGDLDLTQAPEKLEILWLNGNSFDGTLHVQSVYQSLKRLKVKKNNDWKEIRADGEPVVDSLACDGRLRWIE
;
A
#
# COMPACT_ATOMS: atom_id res chain seq x y z
N MET A 1 7.75 -4.80 9.81
CA MET A 1 8.45 -6.10 9.86
C MET A 1 8.64 -6.59 8.43
N SER A 2 9.88 -6.72 7.94
CA SER A 2 10.16 -7.15 6.56
C SER A 2 11.02 -8.41 6.54
N LYS A 3 11.05 -9.16 5.43
CA LYS A 3 11.88 -10.38 5.26
C LYS A 3 11.59 -11.48 6.28
N ASN A 4 10.32 -11.78 6.49
CA ASN A 4 9.89 -12.86 7.38
C ASN A 4 8.93 -13.80 6.62
N LYS A 5 8.37 -14.77 7.34
CA LYS A 5 7.34 -15.69 6.83
C LYS A 5 5.95 -15.33 7.40
N LEU A 6 5.72 -14.05 7.70
CA LEU A 6 4.43 -13.60 8.22
C LEU A 6 3.38 -13.76 7.12
N SER A 7 2.21 -14.28 7.48
CA SER A 7 1.14 -14.61 6.53
C SER A 7 -0.22 -14.20 7.07
N GLY A 8 -1.24 -14.31 6.22
CA GLY A 8 -2.61 -13.91 6.53
C GLY A 8 -2.96 -12.55 5.91
N SER A 9 -4.20 -12.11 6.13
CA SER A 9 -4.66 -10.79 5.73
C SER A 9 -4.16 -9.71 6.69
N LEU A 10 -3.96 -8.51 6.15
CA LEU A 10 -3.53 -7.34 6.92
C LEU A 10 -4.74 -6.44 7.17
N SER A 11 -5.18 -6.40 8.42
CA SER A 11 -6.10 -5.38 8.92
C SER A 11 -5.29 -4.35 9.70
N LEU A 12 -5.02 -3.20 9.08
CA LEU A 12 -4.27 -2.12 9.70
C LEU A 12 -5.25 -1.14 10.35
N ASN A 13 -5.29 -1.13 11.68
CA ASN A 13 -5.90 -0.04 12.43
C ASN A 13 -4.76 0.87 12.92
N PHE A 14 -4.63 2.02 12.27
CA PHE A 14 -3.54 2.95 12.54
C PHE A 14 -3.87 3.84 13.73
N GLN A 15 -3.69 3.33 14.94
CA GLN A 15 -3.73 4.15 16.16
C GLN A 15 -2.46 5.01 16.33
N ALA A 16 -1.44 4.78 15.50
CA ALA A 16 -0.16 5.47 15.55
C ALA A 16 -0.11 6.62 14.53
N GLU A 17 -0.65 7.78 14.91
CA GLU A 17 -0.65 9.01 14.09
C GLU A 17 0.76 9.49 13.68
N SER A 18 1.80 9.04 14.40
CA SER A 18 3.19 9.38 14.15
C SER A 18 3.91 8.44 13.18
N LEU A 19 3.23 7.44 12.61
CA LEU A 19 3.87 6.49 11.71
C LEU A 19 4.29 7.15 10.39
N VAL A 20 5.61 7.25 10.17
CA VAL A 20 6.19 7.86 8.96
C VAL A 20 6.56 6.82 7.92
N GLN A 21 6.94 5.60 8.34
CA GLN A 21 7.47 4.59 7.44
C GLN A 21 6.96 3.21 7.84
N LEU A 22 6.45 2.45 6.87
CA LEU A 22 5.98 1.09 7.05
C LEU A 22 6.62 0.14 6.04
N TYR A 23 7.39 -0.81 6.55
CA TYR A 23 8.07 -1.84 5.76
C TYR A 23 7.48 -3.22 6.06
N LEU A 24 6.72 -3.76 5.10
CA LEU A 24 6.09 -5.08 5.15
C LEU A 24 6.55 -6.01 4.01
N HIS A 25 7.44 -5.53 3.14
CA HIS A 25 7.98 -6.26 2.00
C HIS A 25 8.64 -7.59 2.39
N LYS A 26 8.66 -8.56 1.46
CA LYS A 26 9.23 -9.89 1.63
C LYS A 26 8.59 -10.65 2.81
N ASN A 27 7.27 -10.81 2.75
CA ASN A 27 6.49 -11.69 3.63
C ASN A 27 5.55 -12.53 2.75
N SER A 28 4.50 -13.10 3.33
CA SER A 28 3.48 -13.92 2.66
C SER A 28 2.07 -13.42 2.99
N PHE A 29 1.91 -12.10 3.18
CA PHE A 29 0.59 -11.50 3.37
C PHE A 29 -0.24 -11.58 2.09
N SER A 30 -1.56 -11.73 2.22
CA SER A 30 -2.50 -11.92 1.11
C SER A 30 -3.82 -11.19 1.34
N GLY A 31 -4.73 -11.20 0.36
CA GLY A 31 -6.03 -10.56 0.45
C GLY A 31 -6.02 -9.06 0.15
N ASP A 32 -7.09 -8.39 0.55
CA ASP A 32 -7.26 -6.94 0.42
C ASP A 32 -6.41 -6.16 1.42
N LEU A 33 -6.14 -4.89 1.10
CA LEU A 33 -5.48 -3.96 1.99
C LEU A 33 -6.14 -2.59 1.92
N ASP A 34 -6.69 -2.15 3.04
CA ASP A 34 -7.27 -0.82 3.19
C ASP A 34 -6.30 0.11 3.92
N LEU A 35 -5.90 1.19 3.25
CA LEU A 35 -5.04 2.23 3.78
C LEU A 35 -5.77 3.57 3.83
N THR A 36 -7.10 3.62 3.72
CA THR A 36 -7.90 4.85 3.79
C THR A 36 -7.88 5.53 5.16
N GLN A 37 -7.40 4.83 6.19
CA GLN A 37 -7.17 5.39 7.52
C GLN A 37 -5.68 5.40 7.89
N ALA A 38 -4.79 5.36 6.90
CA ALA A 38 -3.36 5.50 7.16
C ALA A 38 -3.05 6.89 7.76
N PRO A 39 -1.99 7.01 8.58
CA PRO A 39 -1.62 8.29 9.18
C PRO A 39 -1.18 9.29 8.11
N GLU A 40 -1.58 10.54 8.27
CA GLU A 40 -1.20 11.64 7.37
C GLU A 40 0.31 11.82 7.25
N LYS A 41 1.09 11.35 8.22
CA LYS A 41 2.56 11.45 8.22
C LYS A 41 3.25 10.31 7.45
N LEU A 42 2.51 9.33 6.93
CA LEU A 42 3.08 8.16 6.28
C LEU A 42 3.72 8.52 4.93
N GLU A 43 5.05 8.51 4.87
CA GLU A 43 5.81 8.88 3.68
C GLU A 43 6.25 7.68 2.83
N ILE A 44 6.47 6.53 3.47
CA ILE A 44 7.04 5.34 2.83
C ILE A 44 6.22 4.10 3.18
N LEU A 45 5.75 3.41 2.16
CA LEU A 45 5.07 2.13 2.30
C LEU A 45 5.60 1.09 1.29
N TRP A 46 6.23 0.04 1.80
CA TRP A 46 6.74 -1.06 0.98
C TRP A 46 6.00 -2.37 1.28
N LEU A 47 5.24 -2.83 0.29
CA LEU A 47 4.42 -4.04 0.31
C LEU A 47 4.93 -5.11 -0.67
N ASN A 48 5.98 -4.81 -1.42
CA ASN A 48 6.49 -5.67 -2.49
C ASN A 48 7.02 -7.03 -1.99
N GLY A 49 6.87 -8.08 -2.79
CA GLY A 49 7.28 -9.43 -2.39
C GLY A 49 6.38 -10.01 -1.30
N ASN A 50 5.06 -9.88 -1.48
CA ASN A 50 4.03 -10.55 -0.70
C ASN A 50 3.16 -11.37 -1.66
N SER A 51 1.98 -11.79 -1.20
CA SER A 51 1.00 -12.58 -1.96
C SER A 51 -0.36 -11.89 -2.02
N PHE A 52 -0.39 -10.55 -1.95
CA PHE A 52 -1.63 -9.78 -2.10
C PHE A 52 -2.25 -10.00 -3.48
N ASP A 53 -3.54 -10.27 -3.50
CA ASP A 53 -4.36 -10.64 -4.65
C ASP A 53 -5.72 -9.90 -4.65
N GLY A 54 -5.99 -9.09 -3.63
CA GLY A 54 -7.22 -8.31 -3.49
C GLY A 54 -7.12 -6.88 -4.02
N THR A 55 -7.96 -6.01 -3.46
CA THR A 55 -7.99 -4.57 -3.75
C THR A 55 -7.09 -3.80 -2.79
N LEU A 56 -6.32 -2.86 -3.32
CA LEU A 56 -5.60 -1.87 -2.53
C LEU A 56 -6.38 -0.55 -2.52
N HIS A 57 -6.86 -0.12 -1.35
CA HIS A 57 -7.49 1.19 -1.20
C HIS A 57 -6.51 2.19 -0.60
N VAL A 58 -6.29 3.31 -1.28
CA VAL A 58 -5.51 4.47 -0.80
C VAL A 58 -6.36 5.74 -0.86
N GLN A 59 -6.00 6.76 -0.09
CA GLN A 59 -6.55 8.11 -0.27
C GLN A 59 -5.52 9.04 -0.90
N SER A 60 -5.95 9.95 -1.79
CA SER A 60 -5.08 11.00 -2.33
C SER A 60 -4.66 12.05 -1.33
N VAL A 61 -5.43 12.18 -0.24
CA VAL A 61 -5.13 13.12 0.83
C VAL A 61 -3.78 12.85 1.50
N TYR A 62 -3.17 11.67 1.28
CA TYR A 62 -1.79 11.38 1.67
C TYR A 62 -0.78 12.12 0.79
N GLN A 63 -0.78 13.46 0.88
CA GLN A 63 0.22 14.34 0.25
C GLN A 63 1.65 14.00 0.69
N SER A 64 1.80 13.38 1.87
CA SER A 64 3.09 12.96 2.42
C SER A 64 3.61 11.66 1.80
N LEU A 65 2.77 10.82 1.18
CA LEU A 65 3.16 9.51 0.68
C LEU A 65 4.02 9.65 -0.57
N LYS A 66 5.33 9.68 -0.36
CA LYS A 66 6.34 9.89 -1.40
C LYS A 66 6.70 8.61 -2.14
N ARG A 67 6.57 7.44 -1.48
CA ARG A 67 7.10 6.16 -1.98
C ARG A 67 6.17 5.00 -1.64
N LEU A 68 5.54 4.44 -2.67
CA LEU A 68 4.72 3.24 -2.58
C LEU A 68 5.32 2.13 -3.44
N LYS A 69 5.60 0.96 -2.85
CA LYS A 69 6.08 -0.22 -3.58
C LYS A 69 5.11 -1.38 -3.42
N VAL A 70 4.35 -1.67 -4.47
CA VAL A 70 3.30 -2.71 -4.50
C VAL A 70 3.58 -3.85 -5.49
N LYS A 71 4.67 -3.77 -6.26
CA LYS A 71 5.07 -4.81 -7.24
C LYS A 71 5.46 -6.14 -6.59
N LYS A 72 5.51 -7.22 -7.38
CA LYS A 72 5.87 -8.58 -6.92
C LYS A 72 4.91 -9.05 -5.82
N ASN A 73 3.62 -8.94 -6.11
CA ASN A 73 2.52 -9.57 -5.39
C ASN A 73 1.83 -10.56 -6.34
N ASN A 74 0.68 -11.13 -5.97
CA ASN A 74 -0.08 -12.04 -6.83
C ASN A 74 -1.06 -11.26 -7.71
N ASP A 75 -0.55 -10.23 -8.41
CA ASP A 75 -1.31 -9.32 -9.26
C ASP A 75 -2.58 -8.79 -8.57
N TRP A 76 -2.43 -7.66 -7.84
CA TRP A 76 -3.55 -6.95 -7.23
C TRP A 76 -4.73 -6.90 -8.18
N LYS A 77 -5.91 -7.32 -7.70
CA LYS A 77 -7.12 -7.28 -8.50
C LYS A 77 -7.42 -5.87 -8.99
N GLU A 78 -7.21 -4.88 -8.12
CA GLU A 78 -7.41 -3.47 -8.41
C GLU A 78 -6.64 -2.59 -7.41
N ILE A 79 -6.25 -1.40 -7.83
CA ILE A 79 -5.77 -0.34 -6.94
C ILE A 79 -6.75 0.82 -7.08
N ARG A 80 -7.29 1.31 -5.95
CA ARG A 80 -8.22 2.44 -5.90
C ARG A 80 -7.65 3.59 -5.10
N ALA A 81 -7.74 4.80 -5.63
CA ALA A 81 -7.45 6.04 -4.94
C ALA A 81 -8.74 6.86 -4.77
N ASP A 82 -9.10 7.17 -3.52
CA ASP A 82 -10.36 7.88 -3.18
C ASP A 82 -11.62 7.23 -3.75
N GLY A 83 -11.59 5.91 -3.87
CA GLY A 83 -12.69 5.12 -4.45
C GLY A 83 -12.60 4.92 -5.96
N GLU A 84 -11.72 5.64 -6.66
CA GLU A 84 -11.55 5.58 -8.11
C GLU A 84 -10.42 4.63 -8.54
N PRO A 85 -10.57 3.84 -9.62
CA PRO A 85 -9.53 2.95 -10.11
C PRO A 85 -8.28 3.70 -10.59
N VAL A 86 -7.11 3.25 -10.18
CA VAL A 86 -5.81 3.78 -10.64
C VAL A 86 -5.35 2.96 -11.83
N VAL A 87 -5.44 3.53 -13.04
CA VAL A 87 -4.97 2.89 -14.27
C VAL A 87 -3.44 2.81 -14.30
N ASP A 88 -2.94 1.66 -14.73
CA ASP A 88 -1.58 1.08 -14.63
C ASP A 88 -0.35 2.00 -14.82
N SER A 89 -0.47 3.21 -15.35
CA SER A 89 0.66 4.13 -15.55
C SER A 89 1.22 4.68 -14.24
N LEU A 90 0.40 4.77 -13.18
CA LEU A 90 0.78 5.35 -11.87
C LEU A 90 1.32 4.31 -10.87
N ALA A 91 0.98 3.04 -11.05
CA ALA A 91 1.43 1.94 -10.19
C ALA A 91 2.79 1.36 -10.62
N CYS A 92 3.19 1.60 -11.88
CA CYS A 92 4.31 0.93 -12.51
C CYS A 92 5.71 1.53 -12.22
N ASP A 93 5.86 2.75 -11.73
CA ASP A 93 7.20 3.32 -11.43
C ASP A 93 7.50 3.45 -9.93
N GLY A 94 6.52 3.16 -9.06
CA GLY A 94 6.65 3.30 -7.62
C GLY A 94 6.50 4.74 -7.10
N ARG A 95 6.00 5.66 -7.95
CA ARG A 95 5.58 7.01 -7.59
C ARG A 95 4.13 7.20 -8.01
N LEU A 96 3.22 7.19 -7.03
CA LEU A 96 1.92 7.80 -7.21
C LEU A 96 2.17 9.28 -7.55
N ARG A 97 1.89 9.68 -8.79
CA ARG A 97 1.85 11.09 -9.18
C ARG A 97 0.37 11.46 -9.27
N TRP A 98 -0.12 12.20 -8.28
CA TRP A 98 -1.44 12.80 -8.33
C TRP A 98 -1.48 13.72 -9.55
N ILE A 99 -2.41 13.49 -10.47
CA ILE A 99 -2.70 14.45 -11.53
C ILE A 99 -3.40 15.61 -10.81
N GLU A 100 -2.80 16.80 -10.88
CA GLU A 100 -3.44 18.06 -10.45
C GLU A 100 -4.74 18.33 -11.21
#